data_AF-A0A7U9XIT0-F1
#
_entry.id   AF-A0A7U9XIT0-F1
#
_cell.length_a   1.000
_cell.length_b   1.000
_cell.length_c   1.000
_cell.angle_alpha   90.00
_cell.angle_beta   90.00
_cell.angle_gamma   90.00
#
_symmetry.space_group_name_H-M   'P 1'
#
loop_
_entity.id
_entity.type
_entity.pdbx_description
1 polymer ?
#
loop_
_entity_poly.entity_id
_entity_poly.type
_entity_poly.pdbx_seq_one_letter_code
_entity_poly.pdbx_strand_id
1 'polypeptide(L)' 'MEVKVDSYVEDMEGERILINRAYFTMVALDHNDKPVEVPGLELATEEDRQEWESARQRREMRIQLKK' A
#
# COMPACT_ATOMS: atom_id res chain seq x y z
N MET A 1 -7.83 1.37 -1.97
CA MET A 1 -6.44 1.87 -2.02
C MET A 1 -5.56 0.94 -1.20
N GLU A 2 -4.38 0.57 -1.67
CA GLU A 2 -3.36 -0.13 -0.84
C GLU A 2 -2.27 0.86 -0.46
N VAL A 3 -1.86 0.88 0.81
CA VAL A 3 -0.78 1.74 1.32
C VAL A 3 0.35 0.85 1.82
N LYS A 4 1.55 0.99 1.21
CA LYS A 4 2.79 0.36 1.69
C LYS A 4 3.36 1.23 2.81
N VAL A 5 3.69 0.62 3.94
CA VAL A 5 4.31 1.28 5.09
C VAL A 5 5.61 0.55 5.42
N ASP A 6 6.73 1.26 5.29
CA ASP A 6 8.04 0.78 5.67
C ASP A 6 8.46 1.44 6.98
N SER A 7 8.66 0.62 8.02
CA SER A 7 9.08 1.07 9.35
C SER A 7 10.56 0.80 9.53
N TYR A 8 11.28 1.81 10.03
CA TYR A 8 12.71 1.76 10.21
C TYR A 8 13.09 2.11 11.64
N VAL A 9 14.22 1.58 12.09
CA VAL A 9 14.95 2.10 13.24
C VAL A 9 16.16 2.86 12.72
N GLU A 10 16.50 3.94 13.40
CA GLU A 10 17.67 4.77 13.08
C GLU A 10 18.47 5.01 14.36
N ASP A 11 19.79 4.87 14.28
CA ASP A 11 20.69 5.16 15.41
C ASP A 11 21.17 6.62 15.39
N MET A 12 21.99 7.00 16.39
CA MET A 12 22.52 8.36 16.52
C MET A 12 23.61 8.69 15.50
N GLU A 13 24.16 7.67 14.84
CA GLU A 13 25.21 7.78 13.82
C GLU A 13 24.60 7.92 12.40
N GLY A 14 23.28 7.72 12.28
CA GLY A 14 22.49 7.89 11.07
C GLY A 14 22.28 6.60 10.28
N GLU A 15 22.61 5.42 10.84
CA GLU A 15 22.33 4.15 10.19
C GLU A 15 20.83 3.82 10.29
N ARG A 16 20.19 3.63 9.13
CA ARG A 16 18.76 3.33 9.04
C ARG A 16 18.52 1.88 8.61
N ILE A 17 17.92 1.09 9.50
CA ILE A 17 17.64 -0.34 9.28
C ILE A 17 16.13 -0.53 9.11
N LEU A 18 15.72 -1.22 8.04
CA LEU A 18 14.32 -1.59 7.81
C LEU A 18 13.89 -2.70 8.77
N ILE A 19 12.83 -2.46 9.55
CA ILE A 19 12.32 -3.39 10.56
C ILE A 19 11.04 -4.08 10.10
N ASN A 20 10.18 -3.38 9.37
CA ASN A 20 8.92 -3.93 8.92
C ASN A 20 8.47 -3.31 7.61
N ARG A 21 7.84 -4.14 6.76
CA ARG A 21 7.08 -3.72 5.59
C ARG A 21 5.66 -4.25 5.71
N ALA A 22 4.69 -3.35 5.74
CA ALA A 22 3.27 -3.66 5.86
C ALA A 22 2.47 -3.09 4.69
N TYR A 23 1.34 -3.73 4.38
CA TYR A 23 0.42 -3.32 3.32
C TYR A 23 -1.00 -3.22 3.87
N PHE A 24 -1.55 -2.00 3.90
CA PHE A 24 -2.88 -1.73 4.43
C PHE A 24 -3.89 -1.54 3.29
N THR A 25 -5.09 -2.10 3.46
CA THR A 25 -6.21 -1.83 2.55
C THR A 25 -7.10 -0.75 3.15
N MET A 26 -7.15 0.40 2.47
CA MET A 26 -7.93 1.57 2.88
C MET A 26 -9.15 1.74 1.97
N VAL A 27 -10.27 2.15 2.57
CA VAL A 27 -11.54 2.47 1.92
C VAL A 27 -11.88 3.92 2.23
N ALA A 28 -12.07 4.74 1.20
CA ALA A 28 -12.55 6.11 1.37
C ALA A 28 -14.08 6.09 1.53
N LEU A 29 -14.58 6.92 2.45
CA LEU A 29 -15.99 7.08 2.74
C LEU A 29 -16.41 8.54 2.48
N ASP A 30 -17.65 8.74 2.02
CA ASP A 30 -18.27 10.05 1.93
C ASP A 30 -18.83 10.51 3.30
N HIS A 31 -19.51 11.67 3.32
CA HIS A 31 -20.12 12.23 4.53
C HIS A 31 -21.28 11.39 5.11
N ASN A 32 -21.75 10.37 4.40
CA ASN A 32 -22.81 9.46 4.83
C ASN A 32 -22.25 8.04 5.09
N ASP A 33 -20.94 7.91 5.34
CA ASP A 33 -20.24 6.63 5.54
C ASP A 33 -20.37 5.63 4.37
N LYS A 34 -20.62 6.12 3.15
CA LYS A 34 -20.69 5.26 1.96
C LYS A 34 -19.36 5.24 1.22
N PRO A 35 -18.92 4.07 0.71
CA PRO A 35 -17.72 4.00 -0.12
C PRO A 35 -17.81 4.94 -1.33
N VAL A 36 -16.75 5.71 -1.55
CA VAL A 36 -16.63 6.63 -2.69
C VAL A 36 -15.45 6.23 -3.56
N GLU A 37 -15.55 6.53 -4.86
CA GLU A 37 -14.47 6.31 -5.80
C GLU A 37 -13.27 7.20 -5.45
N VAL A 38 -12.08 6.61 -5.46
CA VAL A 38 -10.81 7.29 -5.22
C VAL A 38 -10.08 7.38 -6.56
N PRO A 39 -9.53 8.54 -6.92
CA PRO A 39 -8.70 8.68 -8.12
C PRO A 39 -7.60 7.63 -8.18
N GLY A 40 -7.31 7.14 -9.38
CA GLY A 40 -6.20 6.22 -9.62
C GLY A 40 -4.84 6.88 -9.39
N LEU A 41 -3.80 6.06 -9.19
CA LEU A 41 -2.42 6.53 -9.14
C LEU A 41 -1.87 6.67 -10.56
N GLU A 42 -1.21 7.79 -10.85
CA GLU A 42 -0.41 7.94 -12.06
C GLU A 42 0.96 7.26 -11.85
N LEU A 43 1.30 6.30 -12.71
CA LEU A 43 2.55 5.55 -12.62
C LEU A 43 3.62 6.22 -13.49
N ALA A 44 4.51 6.96 -12.86
CA ALA A 44 5.51 7.76 -13.57
C ALA A 44 6.78 6.95 -13.87
N THR A 45 7.21 6.12 -12.91
CA THR A 45 8.46 5.36 -12.99
C THR A 45 8.22 3.88 -13.24
N GLU A 46 9.29 3.17 -13.62
CA GLU A 46 9.22 1.71 -13.75
C GLU A 46 9.02 1.03 -12.38
N GLU A 47 9.61 1.58 -11.32
CA GLU A 47 9.40 1.11 -9.95
C GLU A 47 7.93 1.21 -9.55
N ASP A 48 7.25 2.31 -9.89
CA ASP A 48 5.80 2.46 -9.62
C ASP A 48 4.97 1.37 -10.32
N ARG A 49 5.34 1.00 -11.56
CA ARG A 49 4.66 -0.07 -12.31
C ARG A 49 4.85 -1.42 -11.67
N GLN A 50 6.07 -1.72 -11.22
CA GLN A 50 6.39 -2.97 -10.54
C GLN A 50 5.66 -3.09 -9.19
N GLU A 51 5.62 -2.01 -8.41
CA GLU A 51 4.86 -1.95 -7.16
C GLU A 51 3.36 -2.08 -7.40
N TRP A 52 2.83 -1.47 -8.46
CA TRP A 52 1.44 -1.60 -8.86
C TRP A 52 1.05 -3.04 -9.21
N GLU A 53 1.86 -3.74 -10.01
CA GLU A 53 1.63 -5.15 -10.35
C GLU A 53 1.69 -6.05 -9.11
N SER A 54 2.66 -5.80 -8.23
CA SER A 54 2.79 -6.51 -6.95
C SER A 54 1.57 -6.29 -6.05
N ALA A 55 1.05 -5.06 -5.98
CA ALA A 55 -0.16 -4.74 -5.23
C ALA A 55 -1.41 -5.44 -5.80
N ARG A 56 -1.51 -5.57 -7.13
CA ARG A 56 -2.59 -6.32 -7.78
C ARG A 56 -2.58 -7.79 -7.38
N GLN A 57 -1.41 -8.43 -7.40
CA GLN A 57 -1.26 -9.84 -6.99
C GLN A 57 -1.65 -10.03 -5.51
N ARG A 58 -1.19 -9.14 -4.62
CA ARG A 58 -1.57 -9.16 -3.19
C ARG A 58 -3.09 -9.02 -3.01
N ARG A 59 -3.73 -8.15 -3.79
CA ARG A 59 -5.19 -7.96 -3.76
C ARG A 59 -5.93 -9.23 -4.17
N GLU A 60 -5.50 -9.88 -5.26
CA GLU A 60 -6.10 -11.13 -5.73
C GLU A 60 -5.99 -12.23 -4.68
N MET A 61 -4.81 -12.40 -4.07
CA MET A 61 -4.59 -13.34 -2.99
C MET A 61 -5.51 -13.08 -1.78
N ARG A 62 -5.65 -11.81 -1.35
CA ARG A 62 -6.57 -11.45 -0.25
C ARG A 62 -8.03 -11.77 -0.57
N ILE A 63 -8.47 -11.60 -1.82
CA ILE A 63 -9.84 -11.92 -2.23
C ILE A 63 -10.05 -13.44 -2.22
N GLN A 64 -9.06 -14.21 -2.66
CA GLN A 64 -9.11 -15.68 -2.61
C GLN A 64 -9.20 -16.20 -1.17
N LEU A 65 -8.43 -15.64 -0.24
CA LEU A 65 -8.44 -16.04 1.17
C LEU A 65 -9.71 -15.65 1.95
N LYS A 66 -10.52 -14.73 1.42
CA LYS A 66 -11.79 -14.31 2.03
C LYS A 66 -13.00 -15.14 1.56
N LYS A 67 -12.80 -16.03 0.58
CA LYS A 67 -13.82 -17.01 0.16
C LYS A 67 -13.78 -18.23 1.06
#